data_AF-A0ABF7RFP9-F1
#
_entry.id   AF-A0ABF7RFP9-F1
#
_cell.length_a   1.000
_cell.length_b   1.000
_cell.length_c   1.000
_cell.angle_alpha   90.00
_cell.angle_beta   90.00
_cell.angle_gamma   90.00
#
_symmetry.space_group_name_H-M   'P 1'
#
loop_
_entity.id
_entity.type
_entity.pdbx_description
1 polymer ?
#
loop_
_entity_poly.entity_id
_entity_poly.type
_entity_poly.pdbx_seq_one_letter_code
_entity_poly.pdbx_strand_id
1 'polypeptide(L)'
;MARRRHHPGRAASPGGTARAGGYRYHTAPPERYYLLAATGDEVLDYREMLAHFPGAATRVIDGGDHGIGDFARYMDEVLVFCGVPAGLLAAHPFDDQAGA
;
A
#
# COMPACT_ATOMS: atom_id res chain seq x y z
N MET A 1 27.89 2.34 28.70
CA MET A 1 27.07 3.53 28.37
C MET A 1 26.57 3.42 26.93
N ALA A 2 25.35 2.92 26.71
CA ALA A 2 24.77 2.76 25.37
C ALA A 2 23.78 3.91 25.11
N ARG A 3 24.07 4.73 24.10
CA ARG A 3 23.27 5.90 23.72
C ARG A 3 21.93 5.43 23.14
N ARG A 4 20.83 5.78 23.81
CA ARG A 4 19.46 5.71 23.27
C ARG A 4 19.42 6.48 21.94
N ARG A 5 19.19 5.79 20.83
CA ARG A 5 18.84 6.46 19.56
C ARG A 5 17.41 6.99 19.71
N HIS A 6 17.29 8.30 19.64
CA HIS A 6 16.03 9.02 19.63
C HIS A 6 15.40 8.81 18.24
N HIS A 7 14.35 7.99 18.15
CA HIS A 7 13.47 8.04 16.99
C HIS A 7 12.61 9.30 17.10
N PRO A 8 12.55 10.16 16.07
CA PRO A 8 11.57 11.24 16.04
C PRO A 8 10.18 10.61 15.90
N GLY A 9 9.27 11.04 16.78
CA GLY A 9 7.89 10.58 16.81
C GLY A 9 7.19 10.83 15.47
N ARG A 10 6.62 9.77 14.91
CA ARG A 10 5.65 9.86 13.81
C ARG A 10 4.44 10.62 14.34
N ALA A 11 4.23 11.84 13.83
CA ALA A 11 3.02 12.60 14.10
C ALA A 11 1.81 11.75 13.70
N ALA A 12 0.82 11.69 14.59
CA ALA A 12 -0.46 11.06 14.30
C ALA A 12 -1.18 11.89 13.24
N SER A 13 -1.30 11.37 12.01
CA SER A 13 -2.22 11.94 11.01
C SER A 13 -3.65 11.87 11.56
N PRO A 14 -4.42 12.97 11.55
CA PRO A 14 -5.79 12.98 12.05
C PRO A 14 -6.68 12.21 11.07
N GLY A 15 -6.95 10.94 11.35
CA GLY A 15 -7.94 10.15 10.62
C GLY A 15 -9.31 10.83 10.73
N GLY A 16 -9.92 11.13 9.58
CA GLY A 16 -11.22 11.78 9.50
C GLY A 16 -12.30 10.89 10.12
N THR A 17 -13.00 11.39 11.13
CA THR A 17 -14.08 10.64 11.79
C THR A 17 -15.34 10.72 10.94
N ALA A 18 -15.67 9.65 10.22
CA ALA A 18 -17.01 9.48 9.65
C ALA A 18 -17.94 8.91 10.73
N ARG A 19 -19.09 9.55 10.99
CA ARG A 19 -20.11 9.06 11.93
C ARG A 19 -21.29 8.47 11.16
N ALA A 20 -21.45 7.15 11.24
CA ALA A 20 -22.69 6.45 10.94
C ALA A 20 -23.02 5.52 12.12
N GLY A 21 -24.20 5.66 12.72
CA GLY A 21 -24.74 4.64 13.64
C GLY A 21 -24.09 4.48 15.02
N GLY A 22 -23.44 5.49 15.58
CA GLY A 22 -22.91 5.45 16.97
C GLY A 22 -21.58 4.69 17.15
N TYR A 23 -21.14 3.95 16.14
CA TYR A 23 -19.79 3.38 16.08
C TYR A 23 -18.83 4.39 15.47
N ARG A 24 -17.69 4.62 16.15
CA ARG A 24 -16.57 5.37 15.57
C ARG A 24 -15.79 4.42 14.68
N TYR A 25 -16.05 4.46 13.37
CA TYR A 25 -15.08 3.93 12.43
C TYR A 25 -13.88 4.87 12.43
N HIS A 26 -12.71 4.34 12.78
CA HIS A 26 -11.47 5.04 12.53
C HIS A 26 -11.15 4.84 11.06
N THR A 27 -11.58 5.76 10.22
CA THR A 27 -11.10 5.80 8.85
C THR A 27 -9.61 6.09 8.96
N ALA A 28 -8.78 5.13 8.54
CA ALA A 28 -7.35 5.38 8.54
C ALA A 28 -7.08 6.57 7.62
N PRO A 29 -6.10 7.42 7.96
CA PRO A 29 -5.76 8.56 7.14
C PRO A 29 -5.29 8.06 5.74
N PRO A 30 -5.57 8.81 4.66
CA PRO A 30 -5.42 8.33 3.29
C PRO A 30 -3.99 7.88 2.96
N GLU A 31 -2.98 8.43 3.63
CA GLU A 31 -1.57 8.06 3.43
C GLU A 31 -1.22 6.65 3.92
N ARG A 32 -2.17 5.96 4.59
CA ARG A 32 -2.02 4.54 4.96
C ARG A 32 -2.58 3.59 3.91
N TYR A 33 -3.22 4.10 2.86
CA TYR A 33 -3.76 3.30 1.78
C TYR A 33 -2.93 3.44 0.53
N TYR A 34 -2.74 2.30 -0.13
CA TYR A 34 -2.19 2.20 -1.46
C TYR A 34 -3.21 1.47 -2.34
N LEU A 35 -3.77 2.18 -3.32
CA LEU A 35 -4.80 1.66 -4.20
C LEU A 35 -4.16 1.12 -5.48
N LEU A 36 -4.33 -0.18 -5.73
CA LEU A 36 -4.03 -0.81 -7.01
C LEU A 36 -5.37 -1.09 -7.70
N ALA A 37 -5.62 -0.47 -8.85
CA ALA A 37 -6.90 -0.56 -9.54
C ALA A 37 -6.72 -0.83 -11.04
N ALA A 38 -7.40 -1.85 -11.56
CA ALA A 38 -7.37 -2.22 -12.97
C ALA A 38 -8.53 -1.53 -13.71
N THR A 39 -8.29 -0.92 -14.88
CA THR A 39 -9.37 -0.33 -15.68
C THR A 39 -10.27 -1.38 -16.31
N GLY A 40 -9.78 -2.62 -16.44
CA GLY A 40 -10.52 -3.79 -16.91
C GLY A 40 -11.17 -4.64 -15.81
N ASP A 41 -11.16 -4.20 -14.55
CA ASP A 41 -11.82 -4.91 -13.45
C ASP A 41 -13.30 -5.15 -13.76
N GLU A 42 -13.67 -6.42 -13.85
CA GLU A 42 -14.99 -6.90 -14.24
C GLU A 42 -16.01 -6.92 -13.09
N VAL A 43 -15.55 -6.70 -11.86
CA VAL A 43 -16.37 -6.73 -10.64
C VAL A 43 -16.57 -5.33 -10.07
N LEU A 44 -15.54 -4.48 -10.09
CA LEU A 44 -15.53 -3.15 -9.48
C LEU A 44 -15.18 -2.07 -10.51
N ASP A 45 -15.89 -0.93 -10.49
CA ASP A 45 -15.50 0.24 -11.28
C ASP A 45 -14.33 0.98 -10.60
N TYR A 46 -13.17 1.01 -11.27
CA TYR A 46 -11.98 1.71 -10.77
C TYR A 46 -12.24 3.19 -10.47
N ARG A 47 -13.18 3.85 -11.15
CA ARG A 47 -13.52 5.26 -10.89
C ARG A 47 -14.20 5.43 -9.54
N GLU A 48 -15.04 4.48 -9.15
CA GLU A 48 -15.65 4.47 -7.81
C GLU A 48 -14.59 4.20 -6.74
N MET A 49 -13.64 3.30 -7.01
CA MET A 49 -12.49 3.06 -6.12
C MET A 49 -11.66 4.34 -5.92
N LEU A 50 -11.36 5.08 -6.99
CA LEU A 50 -10.65 6.37 -6.92
C LEU A 50 -11.42 7.42 -6.11
N ALA A 51 -12.75 7.48 -6.29
CA ALA A 51 -13.60 8.39 -5.52
C ALA A 51 -13.67 7.99 -4.04
N HIS A 52 -13.59 6.70 -3.72
CA HIS A 52 -13.64 6.18 -2.35
C HIS A 52 -12.33 6.38 -1.58
N PHE A 53 -11.18 6.39 -2.27
CA PHE A 53 -9.86 6.57 -1.65
C PHE A 53 -9.19 7.90 -2.08
N PRO A 54 -9.81 9.06 -1.79
CA PRO A 54 -9.24 10.33 -2.17
C PRO A 54 -7.92 10.57 -1.43
N GLY A 55 -6.87 10.90 -2.18
CA GLY A 55 -5.54 11.20 -1.64
C GLY A 55 -4.69 9.98 -1.24
N ALA A 56 -5.20 8.76 -1.43
CA ALA A 56 -4.37 7.57 -1.31
C ALA A 56 -3.33 7.52 -2.44
N ALA A 57 -2.14 7.00 -2.15
CA ALA A 57 -1.20 6.65 -3.20
C ALA A 57 -1.87 5.62 -4.11
N THR A 58 -1.84 5.83 -5.42
CA THR A 58 -2.66 5.05 -6.35
C THR A 58 -1.91 4.71 -7.62
N ARG A 59 -2.08 3.47 -8.08
CA ARG A 59 -1.61 2.97 -9.37
C ARG A 59 -2.79 2.38 -10.14
N VAL A 60 -3.10 3.04 -11.25
CA VAL A 60 -4.10 2.57 -12.21
C VAL A 60 -3.38 1.71 -13.26
N ILE A 61 -3.85 0.48 -13.43
CA ILE A 61 -3.37 -0.51 -14.39
C ILE A 61 -4.32 -0.47 -15.59
N ASP A 62 -3.77 -0.28 -16.80
CA ASP A 62 -4.58 -0.31 -18.01
C ASP A 62 -4.92 -1.75 -18.41
N GLY A 63 -6.20 -2.05 -18.61
CA GLY A 63 -6.71 -3.40 -18.78
C GLY A 63 -6.69 -4.19 -17.46
N GLY A 64 -6.32 -5.47 -17.54
CA GLY A 64 -6.27 -6.38 -16.39
C GLY A 64 -7.63 -7.01 -16.04
N ASP A 65 -7.70 -7.58 -14.85
CA ASP A 65 -8.87 -8.20 -14.25
C ASP A 65 -8.94 -7.86 -12.74
N HIS A 66 -10.06 -8.20 -12.10
CA HIS A 66 -10.25 -8.00 -10.66
C HIS A 66 -9.19 -8.71 -9.81
N GLY A 67 -8.67 -9.84 -10.29
CA GLY A 67 -7.65 -10.63 -9.60
C GLY A 67 -6.26 -10.00 -9.63
N ILE A 68 -6.03 -9.02 -10.51
CA ILE A 68 -4.71 -8.45 -10.81
C ILE A 68 -3.70 -9.58 -11.04
N GLY A 69 -3.96 -10.45 -12.03
CA GLY A 69 -3.13 -11.65 -12.27
C GLY A 69 -1.62 -11.38 -12.42
N ASP A 70 -1.25 -10.19 -12.92
CA ASP A 70 0.14 -9.74 -13.05
C ASP A 70 0.69 -9.03 -11.79
N PHE A 71 0.11 -9.29 -10.60
CA PHE A 71 0.44 -8.60 -9.34
C PHE A 71 1.95 -8.53 -9.03
N ALA A 72 2.70 -9.58 -9.38
CA ALA A 72 4.14 -9.66 -9.18
C ALA A 72 4.90 -8.45 -9.76
N ARG A 73 4.41 -7.84 -10.84
CA ARG A 73 5.02 -6.64 -11.46
C ARG A 73 4.91 -5.38 -10.60
N TYR A 74 3.95 -5.34 -9.68
CA TYR A 74 3.67 -4.22 -8.80
C TYR A 74 4.11 -4.48 -7.35
N MET A 75 4.61 -5.68 -7.06
CA MET A 75 5.00 -6.11 -5.72
C MET A 75 6.02 -5.17 -5.09
N ASP A 76 7.06 -4.79 -5.84
CA ASP A 76 8.12 -3.92 -5.33
C ASP A 76 7.59 -2.56 -4.89
N GLU A 77 6.69 -1.97 -5.68
CA GLU A 77 6.03 -0.70 -5.37
C GLU A 77 5.19 -0.81 -4.09
N VAL A 78 4.41 -1.89 -3.95
CA VAL A 78 3.60 -2.17 -2.76
C VAL A 78 4.46 -2.37 -1.52
N LEU A 79 5.58 -3.10 -1.65
CA LEU A 79 6.50 -3.35 -0.53
C LEU A 79 7.22 -2.08 -0.09
N VAL A 80 7.67 -1.25 -1.03
CA VAL A 80 8.24 0.07 -0.74
C VAL A 80 7.21 0.95 -0.02
N PHE A 81 5.96 0.96 -0.48
CA PHE A 81 4.88 1.67 0.23
C PHE A 81 4.69 1.16 1.67
N CYS A 82 4.81 -0.16 1.89
CA CYS A 82 4.75 -0.77 3.22
C CYS A 82 5.98 -0.45 4.10
N GLY A 83 6.97 0.29 3.59
CA GLY A 83 8.18 0.68 4.31
C GLY A 83 9.34 -0.31 4.18
N VAL A 84 9.25 -1.28 3.26
CA VAL A 84 10.40 -2.13 2.92
C VAL A 84 11.43 -1.28 2.17
N PRO A 85 12.70 -1.24 2.61
CA PRO A 85 13.71 -0.49 1.89
C PRO A 85 13.91 -1.03 0.48
N ALA A 86 13.88 -0.16 -0.54
CA ALA A 86 14.09 -0.58 -1.93
C ALA A 86 15.41 -1.34 -2.15
N GLY A 87 16.46 -1.00 -1.38
CA GLY A 87 17.74 -1.73 -1.43
C GLY A 87 17.65 -3.19 -0.99
N LEU A 88 16.63 -3.57 -0.20
CA LEU A 88 16.39 -4.97 0.18
C LEU A 88 15.72 -5.76 -0.94
N LEU A 89 14.97 -5.11 -1.83
CA LEU A 89 14.30 -5.75 -2.96
C LEU A 89 15.27 -6.07 -4.11
N ALA A 90 16.29 -5.23 -4.29
CA ALA A 90 17.38 -5.48 -5.23
C ALA A 90 18.36 -6.57 -4.75
N ALA A 91 18.35 -6.88 -3.44
CA ALA A 91 19.06 -8.00 -2.90
C ALA A 91 18.17 -9.23 -3.01
N HIS A 92 18.68 -10.32 -3.59
CA HIS A 92 18.03 -11.62 -3.55
C HIS A 92 18.69 -12.49 -2.47
N PRO A 93 18.38 -12.28 -1.17
CA PRO A 93 19.06 -12.98 -0.08
C PRO A 93 18.84 -14.50 -0.07
N PHE A 94 17.97 -15.02 -0.96
CA PHE A 94 17.63 -16.44 -1.08
C PHE A 94 18.13 -17.08 -2.38
N ASP A 95 18.76 -16.32 -3.29
CA ASP A 95 19.26 -16.84 -4.58
C ASP A 95 20.65 -17.50 -4.45
N ASP A 96 21.24 -17.53 -3.26
CA ASP A 96 22.55 -18.16 -2.96
C ASP A 96 22.45 -19.64 -2.51
N GLN A 97 21.45 -20.41 -2.98
CA GLN A 97 21.31 -21.84 -2.69
C GLN A 97 21.06 -22.70 -3.94
N ALA A 98 21.82 -22.48 -5.01
CA ALA A 98 21.91 -23.40 -6.14
C ALA A 98 23.38 -23.70 -6.46
N GLY A 99 24.03 -24.48 -5.60
CA GLY A 99 25.43 -24.85 -5.79
C GLY A 99 26.04 -25.60 -4.59
N ALA A 100 25.48 -26.76 -4.25
CA ALA A 100 26.15 -27.80 -3.48
C ALA A 100 25.63 -29.18 -3.92
#